data_AF-A0A392SRW7-F1
#
_entry.id   AF-A0A392SRW7-F1
#
_cell.length_a   1.000
_cell.length_b   1.000
_cell.length_c   1.000
_cell.angle_alpha   90.00
_cell.angle_beta   90.00
_cell.angle_gamma   90.00
#
_symmetry.space_group_name_H-M   'P 1'
#
loop_
_entity.id
_entity.type
_entity.pdbx_description
1 polymer ?
#
loop_
_entity_poly.entity_id
_entity_poly.type
_entity_poly.pdbx_seq_one_letter_code
_entity_poly.pdbx_strand_id
1 'polypeptide(L)'
;PVLDREDPAYWEMLYFCEHLSMAKGIVVNTFRELEVAAVKAVEDGDCFPDWKRTPPSIYCIGPLIADAQQPGQLTRLIRYINFC
;
A
#
# COMPACT_ATOMS: atom_id res chain seq x y z
N PRO A 1 10.91 13.00 -7.15
CA PRO A 1 10.58 13.40 -5.77
C PRO A 1 10.90 12.29 -4.77
N VAL A 2 10.10 11.21 -4.68
CA VAL A 2 10.27 10.16 -3.66
C VAL A 2 11.51 9.27 -3.84
N LEU A 3 12.22 9.37 -4.96
CA LEU A 3 13.48 8.64 -5.21
C LEU A 3 14.74 9.50 -5.01
N ASP A 4 14.56 10.81 -4.78
CA ASP A 4 15.67 11.74 -4.57
C ASP A 4 15.88 11.94 -3.07
N ARG A 5 17.06 11.58 -2.56
CA ARG A 5 17.37 11.64 -1.12
C ARG A 5 17.50 13.07 -0.58
N GLU A 6 17.73 14.03 -1.47
CA GLU A 6 17.81 15.45 -1.12
C GLU A 6 16.41 16.08 -1.06
N ASP A 7 15.38 15.40 -1.56
CA ASP A 7 13.99 15.83 -1.47
C ASP A 7 13.39 15.37 -0.11
N PRO A 8 12.83 16.28 0.71
CA PRO A 8 12.16 15.91 1.96
C PRO A 8 11.07 14.84 1.80
N ALA A 9 10.42 14.76 0.63
CA ALA A 9 9.42 13.74 0.35
C ALA A 9 9.95 12.30 0.42
N TYR A 10 11.26 12.08 0.20
CA TYR A 10 11.90 10.79 0.38
C TYR A 10 11.83 10.33 1.84
N TRP A 11 12.17 11.22 2.77
CA TRP A 11 12.19 10.92 4.20
C TRP A 11 10.79 10.77 4.77
N GLU A 12 9.82 11.56 4.30
CA GLU A 12 8.41 11.38 4.64
C GLU A 12 7.88 10.01 4.19
N MET A 13 8.27 9.55 2.99
CA MET A 13 7.91 8.21 2.51
C MET A 13 8.56 7.11 3.36
N LEU A 14 9.85 7.23 3.69
CA LEU A 14 10.51 6.25 4.56
C LEU A 14 9.85 6.17 5.93
N TYR A 15 9.57 7.32 6.54
CA TYR A 15 8.85 7.39 7.80
C TYR A 15 7.48 6.69 7.69
N PHE A 16 6.72 6.95 6.63
CA PHE A 16 5.46 6.25 6.39
C PHE A 16 5.66 4.72 6.29
N CYS A 17 6.63 4.24 5.49
CA CYS A 17 6.89 2.81 5.30
C CYS A 17 7.32 2.11 6.60
N GLU A 18 8.16 2.73 7.43
CA GLU A 18 8.58 2.18 8.72
C GLU A 18 7.39 1.94 9.67
N HIS A 19 6.36 2.79 9.57
CA HIS A 19 5.18 2.73 10.43
C HIS A 19 4.05 1.84 9.87
N LEU A 20 4.19 1.26 8.68
CA LEU A 20 3.19 0.32 8.11
C LEU A 20 2.98 -0.91 8.99
N SER A 21 4.02 -1.36 9.69
CA SER A 21 3.94 -2.43 10.69
C SER A 21 2.94 -2.13 11.83
N MET A 22 2.62 -0.84 12.04
CA MET A 22 1.70 -0.39 13.08
C MET A 22 0.23 -0.43 12.65
N ALA A 23 -0.05 -0.63 11.37
CA ALA A 23 -1.40 -0.69 10.84
C ALA A 23 -2.17 -1.90 11.40
N LYS A 24 -3.51 -1.78 11.48
CA LYS A 24 -4.39 -2.93 11.77
C LYS A 24 -4.52 -3.88 10.57
N GLY A 25 -4.22 -3.37 9.38
CA GLY A 25 -4.30 -4.08 8.11
C GLY A 25 -4.00 -3.11 6.98
N ILE A 26 -3.57 -3.66 5.85
CA ILE A 26 -3.18 -2.91 4.65
C ILE A 26 -4.15 -3.31 3.53
N VAL A 27 -4.77 -2.32 2.91
CA VAL A 27 -5.70 -2.50 1.80
C VAL A 27 -4.99 -2.12 0.52
N VAL A 28 -4.92 -3.06 -0.43
CA VAL A 28 -4.21 -2.87 -1.70
C VAL A 28 -5.17 -3.11 -2.86
N ASN A 29 -5.17 -2.21 -3.83
CA ASN A 29 -5.92 -2.38 -5.07
C ASN A 29 -5.19 -3.33 -6.03
N THR A 30 -5.06 -4.59 -5.61
CA THR A 30 -4.50 -5.69 -6.40
C THR A 30 -5.36 -6.94 -6.17
N PHE A 31 -5.14 -7.99 -6.95
CA PHE A 31 -5.68 -9.33 -6.69
C PHE A 31 -4.51 -10.29 -6.46
N ARG A 32 -4.70 -11.28 -5.58
CA ARG A 32 -3.59 -12.09 -5.04
C ARG A 32 -2.84 -12.86 -6.13
N GLU A 33 -3.55 -13.32 -7.14
CA GLU A 33 -3.01 -14.09 -8.26
C GLU A 33 -2.05 -13.25 -9.14
N LEU A 34 -2.16 -11.92 -9.11
CA LEU A 34 -1.22 -11.02 -9.78
C LEU A 34 0.09 -10.87 -9.01
N GLU A 35 -0.01 -10.75 -7.68
CA GLU A 35 1.08 -10.32 -6.80
C GLU A 35 1.43 -11.39 -5.75
N VAL A 36 1.46 -12.66 -6.16
CA VAL A 36 1.63 -13.80 -5.23
C VAL A 36 2.88 -13.65 -4.35
N ALA A 37 4.01 -13.27 -4.96
CA ALA A 37 5.28 -13.13 -4.26
C ALA A 37 5.27 -11.94 -3.28
N ALA A 38 4.76 -10.78 -3.72
CA ALA A 38 4.74 -9.58 -2.91
C ALA A 38 3.79 -9.73 -1.71
N VAL A 39 2.58 -10.26 -1.92
CA VAL A 39 1.62 -10.51 -0.84
C VAL A 39 2.20 -11.51 0.17
N LYS A 40 2.82 -12.59 -0.31
CA LYS A 40 3.45 -13.60 0.56
C LYS A 40 4.58 -13.00 1.41
N ALA A 41 5.46 -12.19 0.83
CA ALA A 41 6.56 -11.56 1.57
C ALA A 41 6.03 -10.67 2.71
N VAL A 42 4.93 -9.94 2.50
CA VAL A 42 4.34 -9.11 3.56
C VAL A 42 3.68 -9.97 4.63
N GLU A 43 2.95 -11.02 4.25
CA GLU A 43 2.30 -11.94 5.19
C GLU A 43 3.29 -12.76 6.03
N ASP A 44 4.40 -13.18 5.42
CA ASP A 44 5.50 -13.88 6.09
C ASP A 44 6.31 -12.92 6.99
N GLY A 45 6.11 -11.60 6.85
CA GLY A 45 6.74 -10.57 7.65
C GLY A 45 8.11 -10.12 7.15
N ASP A 46 8.54 -10.57 5.97
CA ASP A 46 9.85 -10.27 5.37
C ASP A 46 10.08 -8.77 5.17
N CYS A 47 9.00 -7.99 5.04
CA CYS A 47 9.04 -6.54 4.85
C CYS A 47 9.21 -5.74 6.15
N PHE A 48 9.15 -6.38 7.32
CA PHE A 48 9.16 -5.67 8.61
C PHE A 48 10.43 -5.99 9.42
N PRO A 49 11.29 -4.99 9.69
CA PRO A 49 12.54 -5.21 10.43
C PRO A 49 12.33 -5.70 11.88
N ASP A 50 11.19 -5.36 12.49
CA ASP A 50 10.85 -5.77 13.85
C ASP A 50 10.03 -7.06 13.86
N TRP A 51 10.75 -8.19 13.91
CA TRP A 51 10.18 -9.54 13.94
C TRP A 51 9.29 -9.85 15.16
N LYS A 52 9.28 -9.00 16.19
CA LYS A 52 8.50 -9.24 17.41
C LYS A 52 7.02 -8.90 17.25
N ARG A 53 6.64 -8.21 16.19
CA ARG A 53 5.27 -7.79 15.93
C ARG A 53 4.66 -8.65 14.84
N THR A 54 3.43 -9.12 15.05
CA THR A 54 2.67 -9.80 14.01
C THR A 54 2.50 -8.88 12.79
N PRO A 55 2.82 -9.33 11.57
CA PRO A 55 2.58 -8.55 10.36
C PRO A 55 1.11 -8.14 10.23
N PRO A 56 0.81 -6.95 9.67
CA PRO A 56 -0.56 -6.53 9.40
C PRO A 56 -1.21 -7.43 8.34
N SER A 57 -2.50 -7.71 8.50
CA SER A 57 -3.28 -8.45 7.49
C SER A 57 -3.32 -7.69 6.16
N ILE A 58 -3.17 -8.41 5.04
CA ILE A 58 -3.23 -7.85 3.69
C ILE A 58 -4.60 -8.12 3.05
N TYR A 59 -5.26 -7.07 2.57
CA TYR A 59 -6.55 -7.12 1.90
C TYR A 59 -6.40 -6.68 0.43
N CYS A 60 -6.25 -7.65 -0.46
CA CYS A 60 -6.29 -7.45 -1.91
C CYS A 60 -7.75 -7.30 -2.36
N ILE A 61 -8.17 -6.08 -2.70
CA ILE A 61 -9.57 -5.77 -3.07
C ILE A 61 -9.74 -5.38 -4.54
N GLY A 62 -8.68 -5.54 -5.33
CA GLY A 62 -8.67 -5.17 -6.73
C GLY A 62 -9.27 -6.21 -7.68
N PRO A 63 -9.49 -5.83 -8.95
CA PRO A 63 -9.23 -4.50 -9.48
C PRO A 63 -10.40 -3.53 -9.21
N LEU A 64 -10.14 -2.48 -8.44
CA LEU A 64 -11.01 -1.31 -8.32
C LEU A 64 -10.71 -0.39 -9.51
N ILE A 65 -11.58 -0.46 -10.50
CA ILE A 65 -11.53 0.35 -11.72
C ILE A 65 -12.57 1.45 -11.58
N ALA A 66 -12.21 2.68 -11.94
CA ALA A 66 -13.18 3.76 -12.05
C ALA A 66 -14.07 3.46 -13.26
N ASP A 67 -15.39 3.51 -13.10
CA ASP A 67 -16.27 3.54 -14.27
C ASP A 67 -15.86 4.70 -15.19
N ALA A 68 -16.05 4.53 -16.50
CA ALA A 68 -15.90 5.61 -17.46
C ALA A 68 -16.86 6.74 -17.07
N GLN A 69 -16.32 7.74 -16.36
CA GLN A 69 -17.13 8.76 -15.71
C GLN A 69 -17.96 9.54 -16.74
N GLN A 70 -19.26 9.69 -16.47
CA GLN A 70 -19.87 10.99 -16.72
C GLN A 70 -19.15 12.02 -15.84
N PRO A 71 -18.74 13.17 -16.39
CA PRO A 71 -17.90 14.14 -15.69
C PRO A 71 -18.59 14.62 -14.40
N GLY A 72 -18.04 14.27 -13.22
CA GLY A 72 -18.45 14.90 -11.97
C GLY A 72 -18.41 14.09 -10.67
N GLN A 73 -18.47 12.75 -10.68
CA GLN A 73 -18.52 11.99 -9.41
C GLN A 73 -17.62 10.75 -9.34
N LEU A 74 -17.00 10.56 -8.17
CA LEU A 74 -16.14 9.44 -7.70
C LEU A 74 -14.62 9.46 -7.95
N THR A 75 -13.99 10.63 -8.00
CA THR A 75 -12.52 10.72 -8.18
C THR A 75 -11.68 10.63 -6.87
N ARG A 76 -12.32 10.51 -5.69
CA ARG A 76 -11.61 10.59 -4.39
C ARG A 76 -11.16 9.24 -3.81
N LEU A 77 -11.97 8.19 -3.88
CA LEU A 77 -11.69 6.91 -3.22
C LEU A 77 -10.60 6.09 -3.94
N ILE A 78 -10.63 6.04 -5.27
CA ILE A 78 -9.68 5.25 -6.07
C ILE A 78 -8.26 5.83 -6.00
N ARG A 79 -8.12 7.17 -5.89
CA ARG A 79 -6.80 7.81 -5.69
C ARG A 79 -6.17 7.47 -4.35
N TYR A 80 -6.96 7.29 -3.30
CA TYR A 80 -6.44 7.08 -1.95
C TYR A 80 -5.80 5.68 -1.81
N ILE A 81 -6.29 4.68 -2.55
CA ILE A 81 -5.78 3.30 -2.47
C ILE A 81 -4.50 3.11 -3.31
N ASN A 82 -4.31 3.91 -4.37
CA ASN A 82 -3.07 3.89 -5.18
C ASN A 82 -1.91 4.68 -4.53
N PHE A 83 -2.11 5.25 -3.34
CA PHE A 83 -1.10 6.03 -2.61
C PHE A 83 -0.56 5.31 -1.36
N CYS A 84 -1.03 4.09 -1.09
CA CYS A 84 -0.27 3.11 -0.32
C CYS A 84 0.64 2.34 -1.28
#